data_AF-A0A9X8GK27-F1
#
_entry.id   AF-A0A9X8GK27-F1
#
_cell.length_a   1.000
_cell.length_b   1.000
_cell.length_c   1.000
_cell.angle_alpha   90.00
_cell.angle_beta   90.00
_cell.angle_gamma   90.00
#
_symmetry.space_group_name_H-M   'P 1'
#
loop_
_entity.id
_entity.type
_entity.pdbx_description
1 polymer ?
#
loop_
_entity_poly.entity_id
_entity_poly.type
_entity_poly.pdbx_seq_one_letter_code
_entity_poly.pdbx_strand_id
1 'polypeptide(L)'
;MTKLNLSAKDILQKEFKSKVRGYDPVEVDEFLDTIIKDYETYNQELLALKEENHRLVNKVDQLTQSQATLSRMKQEVPNPSSVTNFDILKRLSNLEKEVFGKKLEQPSSSSSVSMNEQARESLSSVAQKFLDNEDLGATRRY
;
A
#
# COMPACT_ATOMS: atom_id res chain seq x y z
N MET A 1 -11.85 -32.56 8.83
CA MET A 1 -12.64 -31.35 9.16
C MET A 1 -14.05 -31.77 9.50
N THR A 2 -14.60 -31.27 10.60
CA THR A 2 -15.99 -31.47 10.99
C THR A 2 -16.89 -30.62 10.10
N LYS A 3 -17.86 -31.24 9.43
CA LYS A 3 -18.86 -30.55 8.62
C LYS A 3 -19.95 -30.00 9.54
N LEU A 4 -20.35 -28.74 9.35
CA LEU A 4 -21.50 -28.17 10.05
C LEU A 4 -22.78 -28.83 9.55
N ASN A 5 -23.63 -29.25 10.48
CA ASN A 5 -24.88 -29.95 10.17
C ASN A 5 -26.07 -29.01 9.88
N LEU A 6 -25.99 -27.76 10.34
CA LEU A 6 -27.06 -26.77 10.23
C LEU A 6 -26.46 -25.41 9.84
N SER A 7 -27.21 -24.64 9.06
CA SER A 7 -27.01 -23.21 8.84
C SER A 7 -28.06 -22.37 9.60
N ALA A 8 -27.79 -21.08 9.79
CA ALA A 8 -28.77 -20.15 10.38
C ALA A 8 -30.13 -20.19 9.66
N LYS A 9 -30.09 -20.28 8.32
CA LYS A 9 -31.30 -20.43 7.50
C LYS A 9 -32.04 -21.75 7.77
N ASP A 10 -31.32 -22.85 7.94
CA ASP A 10 -31.93 -24.15 8.23
C ASP A 10 -32.64 -24.14 9.59
N ILE A 11 -32.10 -23.41 10.57
CA ILE A 11 -32.70 -23.23 11.90
C ILE A 11 -33.95 -22.37 11.80
N LEU A 12 -33.90 -21.25 11.06
CA LEU A 12 -35.05 -20.36 10.85
C LEU A 12 -36.22 -21.06 10.14
N GLN A 13 -35.93 -21.92 9.17
CA GLN A 13 -36.94 -22.63 8.39
C GLN A 13 -37.41 -23.93 9.06
N LYS A 14 -36.95 -24.21 10.28
CA LYS A 14 -37.22 -25.46 10.96
C LYS A 14 -38.62 -25.47 11.56
N GLU A 15 -39.49 -26.32 11.03
CA GLU A 15 -40.79 -26.60 11.64
C GLU A 15 -40.71 -27.83 12.57
N PHE A 16 -41.26 -27.69 13.78
CA PHE A 16 -41.39 -28.76 14.76
C PHE A 16 -42.81 -29.32 14.79
N LYS A 17 -42.93 -30.63 14.99
CA LYS A 17 -44.24 -31.27 15.20
C LYS A 17 -44.73 -30.99 16.61
N SER A 18 -45.95 -30.47 16.74
CA SER A 18 -46.60 -30.27 18.03
C SER A 18 -47.02 -31.61 18.66
N LYS A 19 -46.89 -31.72 19.98
CA LYS A 19 -47.32 -32.87 20.80
C LYS A 19 -47.97 -32.36 22.08
N VAL A 20 -48.95 -33.12 22.60
CA VAL A 20 -49.76 -32.77 23.79
C VAL A 20 -48.91 -32.46 25.05
N ARG A 21 -47.71 -33.04 25.15
CA ARG A 21 -46.68 -32.65 26.11
C ARG A 21 -45.42 -32.27 25.35
N GLY A 22 -45.28 -30.99 25.07
CA GLY A 22 -44.11 -30.40 24.40
C GLY A 22 -43.71 -29.10 25.08
N TYR A 23 -42.61 -28.53 24.59
CA TYR A 23 -42.18 -27.19 24.97
C TYR A 23 -43.14 -26.13 24.41
N ASP A 24 -43.18 -24.96 25.05
CA ASP A 24 -43.92 -23.81 24.54
C ASP A 24 -43.29 -23.35 23.22
N PRO A 25 -44.04 -23.30 22.10
CA PRO A 25 -43.52 -22.82 20.83
C PRO A 25 -42.87 -21.43 20.93
N VAL A 26 -43.42 -20.52 21.75
CA VAL A 26 -42.89 -19.16 21.87
C VAL A 26 -41.52 -19.16 22.54
N GLU A 27 -41.35 -19.91 23.63
CA GLU A 27 -40.06 -20.04 24.32
C GLU A 27 -39.00 -20.68 23.42
N VAL A 28 -39.41 -21.69 22.64
CA VAL A 28 -38.53 -22.33 21.65
C VAL A 28 -38.12 -21.33 20.58
N ASP A 29 -39.05 -20.56 20.01
CA ASP A 29 -38.74 -19.59 18.96
C ASP A 29 -37.80 -18.48 19.47
N GLU A 30 -38.04 -17.91 20.66
CA GLU A 30 -37.15 -16.92 21.27
C GLU A 30 -35.73 -17.46 21.51
N PHE A 31 -35.63 -18.73 21.91
CA PHE A 31 -34.35 -19.40 22.07
C PHE A 31 -33.65 -19.64 20.71
N LEU A 32 -34.40 -20.06 19.69
CA LEU A 32 -33.88 -20.27 18.34
C LEU A 32 -33.43 -18.97 17.68
N ASP A 33 -34.10 -17.84 17.93
CA ASP A 33 -33.66 -16.52 17.49
C ASP A 33 -32.29 -16.15 18.04
N THR A 34 -32.00 -16.50 19.28
CA THR A 34 -30.69 -16.29 19.90
C THR A 34 -29.63 -17.17 19.25
N ILE A 35 -29.94 -18.46 19.04
CA ILE A 35 -29.03 -19.38 18.34
C ILE A 35 -28.75 -18.92 16.90
N ILE A 36 -29.76 -18.42 16.19
CA ILE A 36 -29.59 -17.91 14.82
C ILE A 36 -28.59 -16.75 14.81
N LYS A 37 -28.72 -15.79 15.73
CA LYS A 37 -27.79 -14.66 15.86
C LYS A 37 -26.36 -15.13 16.13
N ASP A 38 -26.19 -16.12 17.00
CA ASP A 38 -24.86 -16.67 17.30
C ASP A 38 -24.27 -17.39 16.08
N TYR A 39 -25.07 -18.15 15.34
CA TYR A 39 -24.64 -18.80 14.09
C TYR A 39 -24.22 -17.79 13.03
N GLU A 40 -24.95 -16.70 12.88
CA GLU A 40 -24.57 -15.60 11.98
C GLU A 40 -23.26 -14.94 12.41
N THR A 41 -23.12 -14.66 13.71
CA THR A 41 -21.92 -14.08 14.30
C THR A 41 -20.69 -14.96 14.06
N TYR A 42 -20.80 -16.27 14.34
CA TYR A 42 -19.72 -17.21 14.07
C TYR A 42 -19.37 -17.30 12.59
N ASN A 43 -20.37 -17.23 11.70
CA ASN A 43 -20.09 -17.26 10.26
C ASN A 43 -19.37 -15.98 9.81
N GLN A 44 -19.74 -14.81 10.34
CA GLN A 44 -19.05 -13.55 10.07
C GLN A 44 -17.60 -13.59 10.57
N GLU A 45 -17.37 -14.06 11.80
CA GLU A 45 -16.02 -14.21 12.36
C GLU A 45 -15.18 -15.19 11.55
N LEU A 46 -15.76 -16.32 11.15
CA LEU A 46 -15.07 -17.32 10.32
C LEU A 46 -14.69 -16.75 8.95
N LEU A 47 -15.55 -15.93 8.33
CA LEU A 47 -15.22 -15.24 7.08
C LEU A 47 -14.11 -14.21 7.27
N ALA A 48 -14.18 -13.40 8.32
CA ALA A 48 -13.15 -12.42 8.65
C ALA A 48 -11.78 -13.09 8.89
N LEU A 49 -11.75 -14.17 9.66
CA LEU A 49 -10.53 -14.95 9.91
C LEU A 49 -9.97 -15.59 8.63
N LYS A 50 -10.84 -16.11 7.75
CA LYS A 50 -10.40 -16.66 6.46
C LYS A 50 -9.82 -15.58 5.55
N GLU A 51 -10.44 -14.41 5.50
CA GLU A 51 -9.94 -13.27 4.74
C GLU A 51 -8.60 -12.78 5.29
N GLU A 52 -8.47 -12.67 6.61
CA GLU A 52 -7.20 -12.31 7.23
C GLU A 52 -6.11 -13.34 6.96
N ASN A 53 -6.44 -14.64 7.09
CA ASN A 53 -5.49 -15.71 6.80
C ASN A 53 -5.03 -15.64 5.34
N HIS A 54 -5.96 -15.46 4.41
CA HIS A 54 -5.65 -15.29 2.99
C HIS A 54 -4.74 -14.05 2.75
N ARG A 55 -5.03 -12.92 3.40
CA ARG A 55 -4.19 -11.71 3.35
C ARG A 55 -2.78 -11.98 3.88
N LEU A 56 -2.65 -12.70 4.98
CA LEU A 56 -1.37 -13.03 5.59
C LEU A 56 -0.56 -14.00 4.72
N VAL A 57 -1.19 -15.06 4.19
CA VAL A 57 -0.55 -15.99 3.25
C VAL A 57 -0.03 -15.24 2.03
N ASN A 58 -0.84 -14.39 1.40
CA ASN A 58 -0.41 -13.57 0.27
C ASN A 58 0.77 -12.65 0.61
N LYS A 59 0.81 -12.10 1.83
CA LYS A 59 1.92 -11.26 2.29
C LYS A 59 3.20 -12.08 2.48
N VAL A 60 3.09 -13.27 3.06
CA VAL A 60 4.20 -14.21 3.22
C VAL A 60 4.75 -14.63 1.87
N ASP A 61 3.89 -14.94 0.90
CA ASP A 61 4.30 -15.35 -0.45
C ASP A 61 5.05 -14.22 -1.18
N GLN A 62 4.54 -12.99 -1.10
CA GLN A 62 5.22 -11.81 -1.65
C GLN A 62 6.60 -11.57 -1.01
N LEU A 63 6.70 -11.70 0.32
CA LEU A 63 7.97 -11.54 1.03
C LEU A 63 8.95 -12.66 0.68
N THR A 64 8.49 -13.90 0.58
CA THR A 64 9.30 -15.05 0.19
C THR A 64 9.81 -14.90 -1.24
N GLN A 65 8.96 -14.44 -2.16
CA GLN A 65 9.35 -14.20 -3.55
C GLN A 65 10.35 -13.05 -3.68
N SER A 66 10.16 -11.95 -2.94
CA SER A 66 11.12 -10.84 -2.92
C SER A 66 12.45 -11.21 -2.25
N GLN A 67 12.43 -12.07 -1.22
CA GLN A 67 13.66 -12.61 -0.65
C GLN A 67 14.38 -13.55 -1.62
N ALA A 68 13.64 -14.37 -2.39
CA ALA A 68 14.21 -15.23 -3.42
C ALA A 68 14.81 -14.41 -4.56
N THR A 69 14.19 -13.30 -4.98
CA THR A 69 14.76 -12.41 -6.02
C THR A 69 16.00 -11.67 -5.51
N LEU A 70 16.01 -11.19 -4.26
CA LEU A 70 17.19 -10.61 -3.63
C LEU A 70 18.32 -11.64 -3.50
N SER A 71 18.00 -12.88 -3.13
CA SER A 71 19.00 -13.94 -2.99
C SER A 71 19.60 -14.34 -4.34
N ARG A 72 18.78 -14.40 -5.41
CA ARG A 72 19.28 -14.61 -6.79
C ARG A 72 20.19 -13.46 -7.23
N MET A 73 19.83 -12.20 -6.98
CA MET A 73 20.70 -11.05 -7.25
C MET A 73 22.02 -11.11 -6.47
N LYS A 74 22.03 -11.69 -5.26
CA LYS A 74 23.24 -11.84 -4.44
C LYS A 74 24.08 -13.08 -4.80
N GLN A 75 23.47 -14.06 -5.48
CA GLN A 75 24.07 -15.32 -5.90
C GLN A 75 24.51 -15.31 -7.37
N GLU A 76 24.18 -14.27 -8.13
CA GLU A 76 25.04 -13.83 -9.23
C GLU A 76 26.37 -13.40 -8.63
N VAL A 77 27.26 -14.38 -8.51
CA VAL A 77 28.70 -14.16 -8.34
C VAL A 77 29.07 -13.09 -9.36
N PRO A 78 29.64 -11.95 -8.95
CA PRO A 78 30.21 -11.03 -9.91
C PRO A 78 31.27 -11.83 -10.66
N ASN A 79 30.96 -12.20 -11.90
CA ASN A 79 32.02 -12.35 -12.87
C ASN A 79 32.77 -11.02 -12.79
N PRO A 80 34.09 -11.00 -12.50
CA PRO A 80 34.85 -9.76 -12.44
C PRO A 80 34.87 -9.00 -13.78
N SER A 81 34.23 -9.53 -14.82
CA SER A 81 34.03 -8.97 -16.15
C SER A 81 32.63 -8.38 -16.43
N SER A 82 31.60 -8.60 -15.60
CA SER A 82 30.26 -8.03 -15.83
C SER A 82 29.94 -6.94 -14.81
N VAL A 83 30.57 -5.77 -14.97
CA VAL A 83 30.16 -4.57 -14.25
C VAL A 83 28.73 -4.24 -14.67
N THR A 84 27.76 -4.31 -13.77
CA THR A 84 26.38 -3.96 -14.11
C THR A 84 26.24 -2.46 -14.31
N ASN A 85 25.33 -1.99 -15.17
CA ASN A 85 25.09 -0.55 -15.37
C ASN A 85 24.84 0.19 -14.04
N PHE A 86 24.22 -0.49 -13.07
CA PHE A 86 24.00 0.04 -11.73
C PHE A 86 25.31 0.25 -10.95
N ASP A 87 26.25 -0.70 -11.02
CA ASP A 87 27.57 -0.58 -10.38
C ASP A 87 28.41 0.54 -11.01
N ILE A 88 28.29 0.73 -12.32
CA ILE A 88 28.92 1.85 -13.04
C ILE A 88 28.36 3.17 -12.50
N LEU A 89 27.04 3.34 -12.47
CA LEU A 89 26.39 4.57 -11.99
C LEU A 89 26.72 4.85 -10.52
N LYS A 90 26.76 3.83 -9.66
CA LYS A 90 27.13 3.97 -8.25
C LYS A 90 28.60 4.37 -8.07
N ARG A 91 29.50 3.77 -8.85
CA ARG A 91 30.93 4.11 -8.84
C ARG A 91 31.17 5.51 -9.38
N LEU A 92 30.48 5.91 -10.45
CA LEU A 92 30.50 7.26 -11.00
C LEU A 92 30.00 8.27 -9.97
N SER A 93 28.85 8.04 -9.34
CA SER A 93 28.32 8.93 -8.29
C SER A 93 29.28 9.09 -7.11
N ASN A 94 29.92 8.00 -6.66
CA ASN A 94 30.92 8.07 -5.60
C ASN A 94 32.18 8.83 -6.03
N LEU A 95 32.63 8.63 -7.27
CA LEU A 95 33.77 9.37 -7.85
C LEU A 95 33.45 10.85 -8.01
N GLU A 96 32.25 11.20 -8.50
CA GLU A 96 31.79 12.58 -8.58
C GLU A 96 31.74 13.23 -7.19
N LYS A 97 31.24 12.52 -6.18
CA LYS A 97 31.23 13.02 -4.81
C LYS A 97 32.64 13.24 -4.26
N GLU A 98 33.60 12.38 -4.54
CA GLU A 98 34.99 12.55 -4.10
C GLU A 98 35.74 13.63 -4.88
N VAL A 99 35.54 13.72 -6.19
CA VAL A 99 36.20 14.67 -7.10
C VAL A 99 35.61 16.08 -6.95
N PHE A 100 34.28 16.19 -6.80
CA PHE A 100 33.57 17.48 -6.69
C PHE A 100 33.23 17.87 -5.25
N GLY A 101 33.07 16.91 -4.32
CA GLY A 101 32.80 17.22 -2.91
C GLY A 101 33.97 17.93 -2.24
N LYS A 102 35.22 17.62 -2.63
CA LYS A 102 36.42 18.32 -2.14
C LYS A 102 36.73 19.63 -2.87
N LYS A 103 36.05 19.91 -3.99
CA LYS A 103 36.16 21.20 -4.71
C LYS A 103 35.21 22.26 -4.15
N LEU A 104 34.15 21.85 -3.44
CA LEU A 104 33.17 22.77 -2.83
C LEU A 104 33.53 23.21 -1.41
N GLU A 105 34.52 22.57 -0.76
CA GLU A 105 34.97 22.91 0.60
C GLU A 105 36.37 23.58 0.64
N GLN A 106 36.80 24.23 -0.44
CA GLN A 106 37.89 25.22 -0.34
C GLN A 106 37.33 26.63 -0.55
N PRO A 107 37.42 27.53 0.46
CA PRO A 107 37.08 28.92 0.28
C PRO A 107 38.25 29.62 -0.41
N SER A 108 38.33 29.51 -1.73
CA SER A 108 39.18 30.40 -2.53
C SER A 108 38.48 31.75 -2.67
N SER A 109 38.92 32.72 -1.88
CA SER A 109 38.63 34.13 -2.05
C SER A 109 39.08 34.64 -3.43
N SER A 110 38.27 35.55 -3.98
CA SER A 110 38.53 36.54 -5.03
C SER A 110 38.44 36.13 -6.52
N SER A 111 37.31 36.58 -7.10
CA SER A 111 37.22 37.35 -8.36
C SER A 111 36.98 36.62 -9.68
N SER A 112 35.70 36.35 -9.96
CA SER A 112 35.10 36.70 -11.26
C SER A 112 33.64 37.12 -11.07
N VAL A 113 33.47 38.43 -11.15
CA VAL A 113 32.26 39.23 -10.95
C VAL A 113 31.34 39.17 -12.18
N SER A 114 30.05 39.47 -11.94
CA SER A 114 29.04 39.98 -12.89
C SER A 114 28.74 39.11 -14.10
N MET A 115 27.56 38.46 -14.10
CA MET A 115 26.66 38.43 -15.27
C MET A 115 25.33 37.70 -15.00
N ASN A 116 24.80 37.67 -13.76
CA ASN A 116 23.56 36.91 -13.51
C ASN A 116 22.53 37.54 -12.56
N GLU A 117 22.72 38.78 -12.11
CA GLU A 117 21.71 39.47 -11.27
C GLU A 117 20.54 40.01 -12.13
N GLN A 118 20.84 40.66 -13.26
CA GLN A 118 19.82 41.26 -14.14
C GLN A 118 18.91 40.22 -14.83
N ALA A 119 19.42 39.02 -15.10
CA ALA A 119 18.61 37.92 -15.66
C ALA A 119 17.63 37.35 -14.63
N ARG A 120 18.00 37.35 -13.34
CA ARG A 120 17.17 36.83 -12.25
C ARG A 120 16.05 37.79 -11.86
N GLU A 121 16.32 39.09 -11.85
CA GLU A 121 15.28 40.10 -11.61
C GLU A 121 14.26 40.14 -12.76
N SER A 122 14.71 39.97 -14.01
CA SER A 122 13.81 39.96 -15.18
C SER A 122 12.86 38.76 -15.17
N LEU A 123 13.33 37.57 -14.78
CA LEU A 123 12.49 36.36 -14.67
C LEU A 123 11.53 36.42 -13.47
N SER A 124 11.96 37.00 -12.35
CA SER A 124 11.12 37.18 -11.16
C SER A 124 9.98 38.18 -11.42
N SER A 125 10.26 39.30 -12.09
CA SER A 125 9.24 40.29 -12.47
C SER A 125 8.21 39.72 -13.44
N VAL A 126 8.64 38.87 -14.39
CA VAL A 126 7.74 38.21 -15.34
C VAL A 126 6.84 37.20 -14.63
N ALA A 127 7.38 36.38 -13.72
CA ALA A 127 6.60 35.43 -12.93
C ALA A 127 5.57 36.13 -12.03
N GLN A 128 5.91 37.27 -11.44
CA GLN A 128 4.98 38.05 -10.60
C GLN A 128 3.80 38.61 -11.43
N LYS A 129 4.06 39.10 -12.64
CA LYS A 129 3.01 39.60 -13.55
C LYS A 129 2.04 38.51 -14.05
N PHE A 130 2.45 37.25 -14.04
CA PHE A 130 1.58 36.12 -14.39
C PHE A 130 0.70 35.66 -13.21
N LEU A 131 1.11 35.90 -11.97
CA LEU A 131 0.32 35.54 -10.78
C LEU A 131 -0.73 36.59 -10.42
N ASP A 132 -0.50 37.86 -10.78
CA ASP A 132 -1.40 38.97 -10.43
C ASP A 132 -2.54 39.21 -11.46
N ASN A 133 -2.56 38.48 -12.59
CA ASN A 133 -3.61 38.56 -13.60
C ASN A 133 -4.51 37.30 -13.57
N GLU A 134 -5.22 37.09 -12.46
CA GLU A 134 -6.47 36.33 -12.47
C GLU A 134 -7.61 37.25 -12.93
N ASP A 135 -7.72 37.45 -14.24
CA ASP A 135 -8.99 37.78 -14.87
C ASP A 135 -9.19 36.86 -16.08
N LEU A 136 -10.45 36.52 -16.33
CA LEU A 136 -10.99 35.59 -17.34
C LEU A 136 -10.95 34.13 -16.87
N GLY A 137 -11.97 33.63 -16.17
CA GLY A 137 -13.35 33.69 -16.61
C GLY A 137 -13.58 32.61 -17.67
N ALA A 138 -14.28 31.55 -17.25
CA ALA A 138 -15.05 30.63 -18.08
C ALA A 138 -14.36 30.04 -19.33
N THR A 139 -13.99 28.76 -19.26
CA THR A 139 -14.33 27.88 -20.38
C THR A 139 -14.87 26.56 -19.83
N ARG A 140 -16.19 26.57 -19.76
CA ARG A 140 -17.10 25.45 -19.54
C ARG A 140 -16.71 24.31 -20.49
N ARG A 141 -16.51 23.12 -19.93
CA ARG A 141 -16.46 21.87 -20.69
C ARG A 141 -17.69 21.76 -21.59
N TYR A 142 -17.45 21.59 -22.88
CA TYR A 142 -18.10 20.58 -23.70
C TYR A 142 -17.01 19.84 -24.47
#